data_AF-A0A3A5SW82-F1
#
_entry.id   AF-A0A3A5SW82-F1
#
_cell.length_a   1.000
_cell.length_b   1.000
_cell.length_c   1.000
_cell.angle_alpha   90.00
_cell.angle_beta   90.00
_cell.angle_gamma   90.00
#
_symmetry.space_group_name_H-M   'P 1'
#
loop_
_entity.id
_entity.type
_entity.pdbx_description
1 polymer ?
#
loop_
_entity_poly.entity_id
_entity_poly.type
_entity_poly.pdbx_seq_one_letter_code
_entity_poly.pdbx_strand_id
1 'polypeptide(L)'
;MKKDQYFNLEVNLLNDDNIACMMTEMNAAEALGIYVMLLLHLRTKDTYEASCKPVLLKAMARRYDVDEVAVERVLREFDLFELDEERQMFRSSYLDRVMKSLEEKRKMDIENGKKGGRPKKVAKSAETPVSKGRKPTENQKRREEESKEEESKGSVSVVNNNRSNIETPSLVSRLADEGNHCPLQPVLPWEKLVDQLSTFQAQLQISVAYFCSIGLYF
;
A
#
# COMPACT_ATOMS: atom_id res chain seq x y z
N MET A 1 -4.49 -4.77 10.74
CA MET A 1 -4.19 -4.59 9.30
C MET A 1 -3.08 -5.55 8.90
N LYS A 2 -3.21 -6.29 7.79
CA LYS A 2 -2.15 -7.20 7.32
C LYS A 2 -0.99 -6.35 6.81
N LYS A 3 0.17 -6.42 7.48
CA LYS A 3 1.36 -5.60 7.15
C LYS A 3 1.98 -5.96 5.79
N ASP A 4 1.57 -7.06 5.18
CA ASP A 4 2.14 -7.57 3.93
C ASP A 4 1.45 -7.03 2.66
N GLN A 5 0.38 -6.24 2.86
CA GLN A 5 -0.47 -5.74 1.77
C GLN A 5 0.07 -4.45 1.12
N TYR A 6 1.06 -3.80 1.76
CA TYR A 6 1.66 -2.56 1.30
C TYR A 6 3.17 -2.75 1.17
N PHE A 7 3.80 -2.13 0.17
CA PHE A 7 5.24 -1.88 0.18
C PHE A 7 5.45 -0.38 0.40
N ASN A 8 6.32 -0.04 1.36
CA ASN A 8 6.58 1.36 1.66
C ASN A 8 7.55 1.91 0.61
N LEU A 9 7.26 3.11 0.10
CA LEU A 9 8.23 3.84 -0.70
C LEU A 9 9.29 4.43 0.23
N GLU A 10 10.55 4.39 -0.21
CA GLU A 10 11.64 5.05 0.50
C GLU A 10 11.42 6.56 0.50
N VAL A 11 11.75 7.23 1.61
CA VAL A 11 11.61 8.69 1.74
C VAL A 11 12.44 9.45 0.70
N ASN A 12 13.56 8.85 0.28
CA ASN A 12 14.50 9.42 -0.68
C ASN A 12 14.25 8.96 -2.12
N LEU A 13 13.08 8.39 -2.44
CA LEU A 13 12.79 7.89 -3.79
C LEU A 13 13.08 8.94 -4.87
N LEU A 14 12.66 10.18 -4.63
CA LEU A 14 12.81 11.27 -5.60
C LEU A 14 14.24 11.84 -5.68
N ASN A 15 15.16 11.38 -4.82
CA ASN A 15 16.56 11.81 -4.85
C ASN A 15 17.39 10.98 -5.83
N ASP A 16 16.79 10.00 -6.50
CA ASP A 16 17.46 9.21 -7.52
C ASP A 16 17.64 10.05 -8.80
N ASP A 17 18.87 10.18 -9.28
CA ASP A 17 19.22 10.98 -10.47
C ASP A 17 18.47 10.49 -11.71
N ASN A 18 18.20 9.18 -11.82
CA ASN A 18 17.46 8.60 -12.93
C ASN A 18 15.98 9.00 -12.88
N ILE A 19 15.40 9.07 -11.68
CA ILE A 19 14.03 9.55 -11.47
C ILE A 19 13.95 11.05 -11.75
N ALA A 20 14.94 11.82 -11.32
CA ALA A 20 15.03 13.25 -11.64
C ALA A 20 15.13 13.47 -13.16
N CYS A 21 16.00 12.73 -13.85
CA CYS A 21 16.14 12.76 -15.31
C CYS A 21 14.79 12.48 -16.00
N MET A 22 14.14 11.39 -15.62
CA MET A 22 12.82 11.01 -16.12
C MET A 22 11.77 12.12 -15.95
N MET A 23 11.72 12.76 -14.78
CA MET A 23 10.79 13.86 -14.52
C MET A 23 11.09 15.14 -15.31
N THR A 24 12.32 15.33 -15.78
CA THR A 24 12.68 16.49 -16.62
C THR A 24 12.40 16.28 -18.10
N GLU A 25 12.52 15.03 -18.59
CA GLU A 25 12.28 14.70 -20.00
C GLU A 25 10.82 14.38 -20.32
N MET A 26 10.04 14.00 -19.30
CA MET A 26 8.64 13.62 -19.42
C MET A 26 7.77 14.49 -18.51
N ASN A 27 6.46 14.40 -18.67
CA ASN A 27 5.55 14.96 -17.67
C ASN A 27 5.79 14.25 -16.33
N ALA A 28 6.26 14.99 -15.31
CA ALA A 28 6.66 14.41 -14.03
C ALA A 28 5.57 13.57 -13.36
N ALA A 29 4.31 14.00 -13.42
CA ALA A 29 3.19 13.27 -12.82
C ALA A 29 2.90 11.97 -13.57
N GLU A 30 2.91 12.01 -14.90
CA GLU A 30 2.71 10.84 -15.76
C GLU A 30 3.87 9.83 -15.58
N ALA A 31 5.11 10.31 -15.62
CA ALA A 31 6.29 9.46 -15.54
C ALA A 31 6.43 8.77 -14.18
N LEU A 32 6.23 9.52 -13.08
CA LEU A 32 6.15 8.92 -11.74
C LEU A 32 4.98 7.94 -11.63
N GLY A 33 3.83 8.28 -12.22
CA GLY A 33 2.67 7.40 -12.26
C GLY A 33 2.99 6.07 -12.92
N ILE A 34 3.62 6.10 -14.11
CA ILE A 34 4.05 4.91 -14.85
C ILE A 34 5.09 4.12 -14.04
N TYR A 35 6.09 4.77 -13.48
CA TYR A 35 7.12 4.10 -12.68
C TYR A 35 6.52 3.35 -11.48
N VAL A 36 5.68 4.02 -10.67
CA VAL A 36 5.02 3.41 -9.51
C VAL A 36 4.05 2.32 -9.93
N MET A 37 3.32 2.50 -11.04
CA MET A 37 2.45 1.49 -11.62
C MET A 37 3.23 0.21 -12.00
N LEU A 38 4.39 0.35 -12.62
CA LEU A 38 5.26 -0.78 -12.97
C LEU A 38 5.77 -1.50 -11.71
N LEU A 39 6.19 -0.77 -10.67
CA LEU A 39 6.58 -1.36 -9.39
C LEU A 39 5.43 -2.15 -8.75
N LEU A 40 4.21 -1.59 -8.77
CA LEU A 40 3.01 -2.27 -8.30
C LEU A 40 2.72 -3.54 -9.11
N HIS A 41 2.91 -3.50 -10.43
CA HIS A 41 2.75 -4.67 -11.28
C HIS A 41 3.73 -5.78 -10.90
N LEU A 42 5.02 -5.46 -10.75
CA LEU A 42 6.05 -6.42 -10.35
C LEU A 42 5.76 -7.00 -8.96
N ARG A 43 5.26 -6.19 -8.02
CA ARG A 43 4.94 -6.62 -6.66
C ARG A 43 3.90 -7.74 -6.59
N THR A 44 3.04 -7.88 -7.61
CA THR A 44 2.06 -8.97 -7.71
C THR A 44 2.64 -10.30 -8.16
N LYS A 45 3.92 -10.31 -8.58
CA LYS A 45 4.64 -11.48 -9.09
C LYS A 45 5.52 -12.06 -7.98
N ASP A 46 5.67 -13.39 -7.96
CA ASP A 46 6.45 -14.09 -6.93
C ASP A 46 7.95 -13.76 -7.01
N THR A 47 8.47 -13.51 -8.21
CA THR A 47 9.90 -13.23 -8.46
C THR A 47 10.20 -11.76 -8.74
N TYR A 48 9.19 -10.88 -8.65
CA TYR A 48 9.30 -9.47 -9.05
C TYR A 48 9.76 -9.25 -10.50
N GLU A 49 9.48 -10.22 -11.36
CA GLU A 49 9.77 -10.17 -12.79
C GLU A 49 8.47 -10.17 -13.60
N ALA A 50 8.43 -9.38 -14.66
CA ALA A 50 7.34 -9.36 -15.62
C ALA A 50 7.86 -9.34 -17.04
N SER A 51 7.04 -9.76 -17.99
CA SER A 51 7.45 -9.77 -19.40
C SER A 51 7.33 -8.39 -20.03
N CYS A 52 8.36 -7.99 -20.78
CA CYS A 52 8.40 -6.76 -21.57
C CYS A 52 8.07 -6.98 -23.06
N LYS A 53 7.41 -8.10 -23.42
CA LYS A 53 6.95 -8.33 -24.80
C LYS A 53 5.99 -7.21 -25.23
N PRO A 54 6.10 -6.68 -26.47
CA PRO A 54 5.28 -5.55 -26.92
C PRO A 54 3.77 -5.77 -26.71
N VAL A 55 3.26 -6.98 -26.99
CA VAL A 55 1.84 -7.32 -26.78
C VAL A 55 1.40 -7.18 -25.31
N LEU A 56 2.28 -7.54 -24.37
CA LEU A 56 2.00 -7.44 -22.93
C LEU A 56 2.13 -6.00 -22.43
N LEU A 57 3.12 -5.24 -22.93
CA LEU A 57 3.26 -3.81 -22.63
C LEU A 57 2.04 -3.03 -23.13
N LYS A 58 1.59 -3.26 -24.36
CA LYS A 58 0.35 -2.69 -24.91
C LYS A 58 -0.87 -3.03 -24.06
N ALA A 59 -0.98 -4.28 -23.61
CA ALA A 59 -2.07 -4.69 -22.74
C ALA A 59 -2.01 -4.02 -21.36
N MET A 60 -0.80 -3.77 -20.84
CA MET A 60 -0.57 -3.05 -19.59
C MET A 60 -0.96 -1.58 -19.73
N ALA A 61 -0.46 -0.91 -20.77
CA ALA A 61 -0.76 0.48 -21.07
C ALA A 61 -2.27 0.74 -21.14
N ARG A 62 -3.01 -0.12 -21.85
CA ARG A 62 -4.48 -0.06 -21.92
C ARG A 62 -5.19 -0.30 -20.59
N ARG A 63 -4.64 -1.14 -19.70
CA ARG A 63 -5.27 -1.44 -18.40
C ARG A 63 -5.19 -0.26 -17.45
N TYR A 64 -4.11 0.51 -17.53
CA TYR A 64 -3.84 1.64 -16.64
C TYR A 64 -4.13 2.99 -17.30
N ASP A 65 -4.64 2.99 -18.53
CA ASP A 65 -4.96 4.18 -19.32
C ASP A 65 -3.74 5.13 -19.45
N VAL A 66 -2.59 4.54 -19.78
CA VAL A 66 -1.33 5.25 -20.03
C VAL A 66 -0.86 5.01 -21.46
N ASP A 67 -0.05 5.92 -21.99
CA ASP A 67 0.49 5.81 -23.33
C ASP A 67 1.53 4.66 -23.44
N GLU A 68 1.43 3.87 -24.51
CA GLU A 68 2.32 2.71 -24.75
C GLU A 68 3.77 3.16 -24.95
N VAL A 69 3.99 4.27 -25.65
CA VAL A 69 5.32 4.84 -25.86
C VAL A 69 5.88 5.34 -24.54
N ALA A 70 5.08 6.04 -23.73
CA ALA A 70 5.52 6.49 -22.41
C ALA A 70 5.95 5.32 -21.50
N VAL A 71 5.23 4.20 -21.51
CA VAL A 71 5.61 2.99 -20.77
C VAL A 71 6.93 2.40 -21.27
N GLU A 72 7.12 2.32 -22.58
CA GLU A 72 8.36 1.81 -23.18
C GLU A 72 9.56 2.71 -22.87
N ARG A 73 9.37 4.03 -22.93
CA ARG A 73 10.41 5.02 -22.56
C ARG A 73 10.82 4.86 -21.10
N VAL A 74 9.87 4.82 -20.18
CA VAL A 74 10.14 4.63 -18.74
C VAL A 74 10.90 3.32 -18.46
N LEU A 75 10.55 2.25 -19.18
CA LEU A 75 11.21 0.94 -19.02
C LEU A 75 12.65 0.89 -19.55
N ARG A 76 12.97 1.65 -20.60
CA ARG A 76 14.21 1.46 -21.38
C ARG A 76 15.19 2.62 -21.33
N GLU A 77 14.72 3.85 -21.16
CA GLU A 77 15.55 5.05 -21.35
C GLU A 77 16.18 5.59 -20.06
N PHE A 78 15.58 5.29 -18.89
CA PHE A 78 15.98 5.92 -17.62
C PHE A 78 16.68 4.98 -16.64
N ASP A 79 17.09 3.78 -17.06
CA ASP A 79 17.83 2.83 -16.20
C ASP A 79 17.18 2.54 -14.83
N LEU A 80 15.84 2.63 -14.76
CA LEU A 80 15.06 2.36 -13.56
C LEU A 80 14.74 0.86 -13.39
N PHE A 81 14.93 0.08 -14.45
CA PHE A 81 14.62 -1.34 -14.53
C PHE A 81 15.78 -2.11 -15.18
N GLU A 82 16.01 -3.33 -14.69
CA GLU A 82 16.91 -4.28 -15.33
C GLU A 82 16.12 -5.07 -16.38
N LEU A 83 16.59 -5.05 -17.63
CA LEU A 83 15.96 -5.73 -18.75
C LEU A 83 16.76 -6.99 -19.12
N ASP A 84 16.08 -8.12 -19.16
CA ASP A 84 16.59 -9.37 -19.72
C ASP A 84 16.07 -9.51 -21.14
N GLU A 85 16.92 -9.17 -22.12
CA GLU A 85 16.58 -9.22 -23.54
C GLU A 85 16.34 -10.65 -24.04
N GLU A 86 17.03 -11.64 -23.48
CA GLU A 86 16.90 -13.05 -23.90
C GLU A 86 15.53 -13.60 -23.50
N ARG A 87 15.12 -13.34 -22.25
CA ARG A 87 13.84 -13.82 -21.71
C ARG A 87 12.69 -12.87 -22.00
N GLN A 88 12.97 -11.66 -22.49
CA GLN A 88 12.01 -10.58 -22.65
C GLN A 88 11.29 -10.30 -21.32
N MET A 89 12.07 -10.12 -20.27
CA MET A 89 11.61 -9.83 -18.91
C MET A 89 12.24 -8.54 -18.39
N PHE A 90 11.59 -7.92 -17.41
CA PHE A 90 12.10 -6.77 -16.69
C PHE A 90 11.88 -6.94 -15.18
N ARG A 91 12.79 -6.35 -14.42
CA ARG A 91 12.81 -6.35 -12.95
C ARG A 91 13.22 -4.98 -12.44
N SER A 92 12.93 -4.68 -11.18
CA SER A 92 13.40 -3.46 -10.53
C SER A 92 14.32 -3.77 -9.36
N SER A 93 15.57 -3.31 -9.44
CA SER A 93 16.55 -3.38 -8.35
C SER A 93 16.09 -2.63 -7.10
N TYR A 94 15.31 -1.56 -7.28
CA TYR A 94 14.64 -0.85 -6.19
C TYR A 94 13.75 -1.80 -5.39
N LEU A 95 12.87 -2.55 -6.08
CA LEU A 95 11.92 -3.45 -5.42
C LEU A 95 12.65 -4.54 -4.63
N ASP A 96 13.76 -5.06 -5.14
CA ASP A 96 14.59 -6.04 -4.42
C ASP A 96 15.13 -5.50 -3.11
N ARG A 97 15.60 -4.25 -3.11
CA ARG A 97 16.10 -3.58 -1.90
C ARG A 97 15.00 -3.42 -0.85
N VAL A 98 13.84 -2.87 -1.23
CA VAL A 98 12.76 -2.61 -0.26
C VAL A 98 12.06 -3.88 0.20
N MET A 99 12.00 -4.91 -0.65
CA MET A 99 11.32 -6.17 -0.33
C MET A 99 12.19 -7.16 0.44
N LYS A 100 13.51 -6.97 0.49
CA LYS A 100 14.46 -7.90 1.13
C LYS A 100 14.08 -8.27 2.57
N SER A 101 13.84 -7.28 3.42
CA SER A 101 13.52 -7.51 4.84
C SER A 101 12.19 -8.26 5.04
N LEU A 102 11.21 -8.00 4.16
CA LEU A 102 9.92 -8.67 4.20
C LEU A 102 10.05 -10.13 3.77
N GLU A 103 10.85 -10.40 2.75
CA GLU A 103 11.08 -11.75 2.25
C GLU A 103 11.88 -12.59 3.25
N GLU A 104 12.90 -12.02 3.90
CA GLU A 104 13.63 -12.66 4.99
C GLU A 104 12.69 -13.05 6.15
N LYS A 105 11.79 -12.14 6.52
CA LYS A 105 10.79 -12.42 7.55
C LYS A 105 9.84 -13.55 7.15
N ARG A 106 9.28 -13.50 5.93
CA ARG A 106 8.41 -14.57 5.42
C ARG A 106 9.13 -15.91 5.41
N LYS A 107 10.39 -15.94 4.99
CA LYS A 107 11.22 -17.15 4.98
C LYS A 107 11.41 -17.72 6.39
N MET A 108 11.68 -16.87 7.39
CA MET A 108 11.76 -17.30 8.79
C MET A 108 10.43 -17.83 9.32
N ASP A 109 9.31 -17.18 8.98
CA ASP A 109 7.98 -17.62 9.40
C ASP A 109 7.61 -18.98 8.78
N ILE A 110 7.98 -19.22 7.52
CA ILE A 110 7.84 -20.53 6.85
C ILE A 110 8.69 -21.60 7.56
N GLU A 111 9.93 -21.27 7.92
CA GLU A 111 10.83 -22.20 8.62
C GLU A 111 10.31 -22.53 10.03
N ASN A 112 9.85 -21.52 10.77
CA ASN A 112 9.26 -21.68 12.09
C ASN A 112 7.95 -22.47 12.04
N GLY A 113 7.14 -22.27 11.00
CA GLY A 113 5.92 -23.06 10.77
C GLY A 113 6.21 -24.55 10.54
N LYS A 114 7.30 -24.89 9.84
CA LYS A 114 7.76 -26.28 9.68
C LYS A 114 8.22 -26.90 11.00
N LYS A 115 8.88 -26.13 11.87
CA LYS A 115 9.38 -26.59 13.18
C LYS A 115 8.28 -26.66 14.25
N GLY A 116 7.29 -25.77 14.19
CA GLY A 116 6.18 -25.68 15.15
C GLY A 116 4.98 -26.56 14.80
N GLY A 117 4.97 -27.19 13.63
CA GLY A 117 3.94 -28.16 13.26
C GLY A 117 3.92 -29.32 14.25
N ARG A 118 2.76 -29.54 14.90
CA ARG A 118 2.53 -30.70 15.77
C ARG A 118 3.01 -31.96 15.04
N PRO A 119 3.94 -32.75 15.61
CA PRO A 119 4.39 -33.97 14.97
C PRO A 119 3.16 -34.81 14.64
N LYS A 120 3.03 -35.21 13.37
CA LYS A 120 2.00 -36.17 12.95
C LYS A 120 2.21 -37.39 13.84
N LYS A 121 1.26 -37.66 14.75
CA LYS A 121 1.26 -38.87 15.57
C LYS A 121 1.33 -40.03 14.58
N VAL A 122 2.51 -40.63 14.45
CA VAL A 122 2.67 -41.85 13.68
C VAL A 122 1.89 -42.89 14.47
N ALA A 123 0.68 -43.21 14.01
CA ALA A 123 0.01 -44.42 14.42
C ALA A 123 0.92 -45.56 13.96
N LYS A 124 1.72 -46.07 14.89
CA LYS A 124 2.53 -47.27 14.73
C LYS A 124 1.53 -48.39 14.45
N SER A 125 1.28 -48.66 13.17
CA SER A 125 0.54 -49.85 12.76
C SER A 125 1.45 -51.02 13.08
N ALA A 126 1.14 -51.70 14.18
CA ALA A 126 1.67 -53.03 14.43
C ALA A 126 1.04 -53.94 13.38
N GLU A 127 1.85 -54.44 12.46
CA GLU A 127 1.50 -55.60 11.65
C GLU A 127 1.50 -56.84 12.54
N THR A 128 0.36 -57.50 12.66
CA THR A 128 0.22 -58.97 12.73
C THR A 128 -1.26 -59.35 12.51
N PRO A 129 -1.58 -60.58 12.07
CA PRO A 129 -2.49 -60.82 10.96
C PRO A 129 -3.84 -61.42 11.39
N VAL A 130 -4.80 -61.38 10.45
CA VAL A 130 -5.83 -62.41 10.21
C VAL A 130 -6.89 -62.64 11.32
N SER A 131 -8.02 -61.96 11.09
CA SER A 131 -9.34 -62.56 10.89
C SER A 131 -10.35 -62.68 12.04
N LYS A 132 -11.60 -62.39 11.62
CA LYS A 132 -12.90 -62.81 12.15
C LYS A 132 -13.40 -62.14 13.43
N GLY A 133 -14.28 -61.17 13.21
CA GLY A 133 -15.66 -61.39 13.64
C GLY A 133 -16.24 -60.42 14.68
N ARG A 134 -17.33 -59.76 14.23
CA ARG A 134 -18.54 -59.40 14.99
C ARG A 134 -18.56 -58.05 15.75
N LYS A 135 -19.40 -57.16 15.17
CA LYS A 135 -20.25 -56.07 15.72
C LYS A 135 -20.48 -56.08 17.26
N PRO A 136 -20.78 -54.93 17.93
CA PRO A 136 -21.96 -54.13 17.56
C PRO A 136 -22.03 -52.61 17.90
N THR A 137 -23.11 -52.02 17.36
CA THR A 137 -23.96 -50.94 17.92
C THR A 137 -23.49 -49.49 17.85
N GLU A 138 -24.00 -48.83 16.82
CA GLU A 138 -24.21 -47.39 16.72
C GLU A 138 -25.63 -47.07 17.22
N ASN A 139 -25.75 -46.17 18.19
CA ASN A 139 -27.03 -45.54 18.49
C ASN A 139 -26.81 -44.10 18.98
N GLN A 140 -27.29 -43.18 18.14
CA GLN A 140 -28.09 -42.00 18.48
C GLN A 140 -27.48 -40.80 19.22
N LYS A 141 -27.85 -39.63 18.64
CA LYS A 141 -28.46 -38.44 19.25
C LYS A 141 -27.54 -37.19 19.24
N ARG A 142 -27.70 -36.28 18.28
CA ARG A 142 -28.65 -35.13 18.18
C ARG A 142 -28.42 -34.03 19.23
N ARG A 143 -28.54 -32.79 18.71
CA ARG A 143 -29.15 -31.56 19.31
C ARG A 143 -28.14 -30.58 19.93
N GLU A 144 -27.82 -29.47 19.27
CA GLU A 144 -28.53 -28.15 19.12
C GLU A 144 -28.11 -27.15 20.21
N GLU A 145 -27.92 -25.90 19.75
CA GLU A 145 -28.23 -24.62 20.45
C GLU A 145 -27.38 -24.28 21.70
N GLU A 146 -27.06 -23.05 22.07
CA GLU A 146 -27.42 -21.70 21.62
C GLU A 146 -26.48 -20.69 22.35
N SER A 147 -26.38 -19.49 21.77
CA SER A 147 -26.27 -18.17 22.42
C SER A 147 -25.31 -17.92 23.60
N LYS A 148 -24.53 -16.84 23.48
CA LYS A 148 -24.58 -15.71 24.44
C LYS A 148 -23.84 -14.49 23.88
N GLU A 149 -24.61 -13.43 23.69
CA GLU A 149 -24.18 -12.04 23.69
C GLU A 149 -23.51 -11.72 25.03
N GLU A 150 -22.46 -10.91 25.03
CA GLU A 150 -22.29 -9.85 26.03
C GLU A 150 -21.49 -8.68 25.42
N GLU A 151 -22.08 -7.51 25.61
CA GLU A 151 -21.63 -6.17 25.26
C GLU A 151 -20.66 -5.64 26.33
N SER A 152 -19.58 -4.95 25.94
CA SER A 152 -18.82 -4.11 26.89
C SER A 152 -18.10 -2.95 26.20
N LYS A 153 -18.78 -1.81 26.23
CA LYS A 153 -18.33 -0.46 26.65
C LYS A 153 -16.91 -0.01 26.26
N GLY A 154 -16.90 1.13 25.56
CA GLY A 154 -15.70 1.81 25.10
C GLY A 154 -14.80 2.38 26.19
N SER A 155 -13.58 2.67 25.78
CA SER A 155 -12.71 3.65 26.42
C SER A 155 -11.93 4.37 25.33
N VAL A 156 -12.09 5.68 25.29
CA VAL A 156 -11.26 6.62 24.54
C VAL A 156 -10.00 6.82 25.35
N SER A 157 -8.82 6.64 24.76
CA SER A 157 -7.57 7.16 25.32
C SER A 157 -6.81 7.95 24.27
N VAL A 158 -6.85 9.27 24.49
CA VAL A 158 -6.00 10.29 23.89
C VAL A 158 -4.65 10.26 24.63
N VAL A 159 -3.53 10.16 23.90
CA VAL A 159 -2.18 10.51 24.38
C VAL A 159 -1.43 11.05 23.14
N ASN A 160 -1.44 12.36 22.90
CA ASN A 160 -0.52 13.39 23.41
C ASN A 160 0.97 13.06 23.21
N ASN A 161 1.57 13.60 22.14
CA ASN A 161 2.99 13.45 21.85
C ASN A 161 3.74 14.73 22.25
N ASN A 162 4.41 14.69 23.41
CA ASN A 162 5.27 15.75 23.89
C ASN A 162 6.71 15.49 23.44
N ARG A 163 7.12 16.23 22.41
CA ARG A 163 8.41 16.94 22.25
C ARG A 163 9.55 16.54 23.21
N SER A 164 10.61 15.96 22.65
CA SER A 164 11.97 16.07 23.19
C SER A 164 12.86 16.79 22.18
N ASN A 165 13.49 17.85 22.68
CA ASN A 165 14.35 18.82 22.01
C ASN A 165 15.78 18.26 21.79
N ILE A 166 16.66 19.11 21.24
CA ILE A 166 18.15 19.03 21.20
C ILE A 166 18.60 18.30 19.90
N GLU A 167 19.35 18.83 18.92
CA GLU A 167 20.39 19.88 18.85
C GLU A 167 20.45 20.57 17.47
N THR A 168 20.79 21.85 17.48
CA THR A 168 21.22 22.67 16.34
C THR A 168 22.55 22.21 15.73
N PRO A 169 22.76 22.47 14.42
CA PRO A 169 24.05 23.01 13.99
C PRO A 169 23.90 24.38 13.35
N SER A 170 24.74 25.29 13.82
CA SER A 170 24.95 26.63 13.31
C SER A 170 25.46 26.56 11.86
N LEU A 171 24.81 27.30 10.95
CA LEU A 171 25.50 27.90 9.81
C LEU A 171 24.97 29.31 9.60
N VAL A 172 25.78 30.27 10.05
CA VAL A 172 25.74 31.65 9.60
C VAL A 172 26.02 31.66 8.09
N SER A 173 25.07 32.18 7.31
CA SER A 173 25.36 32.79 6.02
C SER A 173 24.51 34.03 5.87
N ARG A 174 25.20 35.15 5.81
CA ARG A 174 24.67 36.50 5.65
C ARG A 174 24.21 36.64 4.20
N LEU A 175 22.94 36.95 3.98
CA LEU A 175 22.52 37.80 2.87
C LEU A 175 21.43 38.73 3.40
N ALA A 176 21.74 40.02 3.37
CA ALA A 176 20.78 41.08 3.61
C ALA A 176 19.84 41.15 2.41
N ASP A 177 18.53 41.03 2.65
CA ASP A 177 17.53 41.60 1.76
C ASP A 177 16.40 42.13 2.65
N GLU A 178 16.39 43.45 2.80
CA GLU A 178 15.28 44.15 3.43
C GLU A 178 14.16 44.33 2.41
N GLY A 179 12.93 44.06 2.85
CA GLY A 179 11.75 44.74 2.30
C GLY A 179 10.76 43.85 1.55
N ASN A 180 9.88 43.22 2.33
CA ASN A 180 8.45 42.96 2.09
C ASN A 180 8.03 41.50 2.28
N HIS A 181 8.10 41.02 3.53
CA HIS A 181 7.27 39.91 3.95
C HIS A 181 6.00 40.47 4.59
N CYS A 182 4.87 40.35 3.89
CA CYS A 182 3.57 40.49 4.53
C CYS A 182 3.51 39.51 5.70
N PRO A 183 3.08 39.92 6.91
CA PRO A 183 2.95 38.98 8.01
C PRO A 183 1.94 37.89 7.61
N LEU A 184 2.36 36.63 7.73
CA LEU A 184 1.48 35.48 7.53
C LEU A 184 0.25 35.67 8.43
N GLN A 185 -0.94 35.53 7.84
CA GLN A 185 -2.17 35.75 8.58
C GLN A 185 -2.22 34.81 9.79
N PRO A 186 -2.71 35.29 10.95
CA PRO A 186 -2.90 34.44 12.12
C PRO A 186 -3.76 33.23 11.75
N VAL A 187 -3.23 32.02 11.97
CA VAL A 187 -3.99 30.80 11.75
C VAL A 187 -5.19 30.81 12.68
N LEU A 188 -6.39 30.78 12.10
CA LEU A 188 -7.63 30.78 12.87
C LEU A 188 -7.72 29.48 13.70
N PRO A 189 -8.23 29.55 14.94
CA PRO A 189 -8.55 28.36 15.72
C PRO A 189 -9.48 27.44 14.92
N TRP A 190 -9.23 26.13 15.03
CA TRP A 190 -9.96 25.10 14.26
C TRP A 190 -11.48 25.18 14.41
N GLU A 191 -11.97 25.64 15.56
CA GLU A 191 -13.40 25.86 15.84
C GLU A 191 -14.03 26.84 14.84
N LYS A 192 -13.33 27.94 14.51
CA LYS A 192 -13.84 28.91 13.51
C LYS A 192 -13.86 28.34 12.10
N LEU A 193 -12.91 27.47 11.75
CA LEU A 193 -12.90 26.82 10.43
C LEU A 193 -14.05 25.83 10.30
N VAL A 194 -14.38 25.11 11.38
CA VAL A 194 -15.54 24.22 11.43
C VAL A 194 -16.85 25.00 11.33
N ASP A 195 -16.97 26.14 12.02
CA ASP A 195 -18.13 27.04 11.91
C ASP A 195 -18.25 27.67 10.51
N GLN A 196 -17.13 27.98 9.86
CA GLN A 196 -17.15 28.42 8.47
C GLN A 196 -17.62 27.31 7.52
N LEU A 197 -17.16 26.06 7.72
CA LEU A 197 -17.61 24.94 6.89
C LEU A 197 -19.10 24.63 7.08
N SER A 198 -19.62 24.73 8.30
CA SER A 198 -21.05 24.52 8.58
C SER A 198 -21.92 25.63 7.97
N THR A 199 -21.47 26.89 8.01
CA THR A 199 -22.16 27.99 7.30
C THR A 199 -22.13 27.82 5.79
N PHE A 200 -21.02 27.34 5.20
CA PHE A 200 -20.98 26.99 3.77
C PHE A 200 -21.97 25.88 3.41
N GLN A 201 -22.07 24.82 4.23
CA GLN A 201 -23.04 23.75 3.98
C GLN A 201 -24.49 24.23 4.07
N ALA A 202 -24.80 25.11 5.03
CA ALA A 202 -26.11 25.73 5.15
C ALA A 202 -26.45 26.60 3.92
N GLN A 203 -25.48 27.38 3.42
CA GLN A 203 -25.65 28.20 2.21
C GLN A 203 -25.87 27.35 0.96
N LEU A 204 -25.16 26.23 0.82
CA LEU A 204 -25.36 25.26 -0.26
C LEU A 204 -26.76 24.62 -0.19
N GLN A 205 -27.22 24.22 1.00
CA GLN A 205 -28.58 23.67 1.16
C GLN A 205 -29.67 24.68 0.81
N ILE A 206 -29.53 25.93 1.25
CA ILE A 206 -30.47 27.00 0.92
C ILE A 206 -30.46 27.27 -0.59
N SER A 207 -29.27 27.31 -1.21
CA SER A 207 -29.14 27.53 -2.65
C SER A 207 -29.79 26.40 -3.45
N VAL A 208 -29.56 25.14 -3.08
CA VAL A 208 -30.19 23.98 -3.72
C VAL A 208 -31.71 24.01 -3.56
N ALA A 209 -32.24 24.39 -2.39
CA ALA A 209 -33.67 24.56 -2.19
C ALA A 209 -34.25 25.71 -3.04
N TYR A 210 -33.50 26.79 -3.22
CA TYR A 210 -33.89 27.94 -4.04
C TYR A 210 -33.91 27.59 -5.54
N PHE A 211 -32.89 26.88 -6.03
CA PHE A 211 -32.84 26.39 -7.42
C PHE A 211 -33.92 25.34 -7.71
N CYS A 212 -34.22 24.47 -6.75
CA CYS A 212 -35.33 23.51 -6.82
C CYS A 212 -36.70 24.22 -6.94
N SER A 213 -36.91 25.30 -6.18
CA SER A 213 -38.16 26.08 -6.18
C SER A 213 -38.40 26.85 -7.48
N ILE A 214 -37.33 27.28 -8.15
CA ILE A 214 -37.41 28.08 -9.40
C ILE A 214 -37.44 27.17 -10.66
N GLY A 215 -37.38 25.84 -10.49
CA GLY A 215 -37.50 24.88 -11.60
C GLY A 215 -36.31 24.87 -12.55
N LEU A 216 -35.19 25.49 -12.18
CA LEU A 216 -33.93 25.43 -12.92
C LEU A 216 -33.12 24.23 -12.42
N TYR A 217 -33.43 23.06 -12.97
CA TYR A 217 -32.53 21.91 -12.93
C TYR A 217 -31.75 21.87 -14.26
N PHE A 218 -30.42 21.87 -14.20
CA PHE A 218 -29.58 21.41 -15.31
C PHE A 218 -29.53 19.87 -15.30
#